data_AF-A0A954ZK38-F1
#
_entry.id   AF-A0A954ZK38-F1
#
_cell.length_a   1.000
_cell.length_b   1.000
_cell.length_c   1.000
_cell.angle_alpha   90.00
_cell.angle_beta   90.00
_cell.angle_gamma   90.00
#
_symmetry.space_group_name_H-M   'P 1'
#
loop_
_entity.id
_entity.type
_entity.pdbx_description
1 polymer ?
#
loop_
_entity_poly.entity_id
_entity_poly.type
_entity_poly.pdbx_seq_one_letter_code
_entity_poly.pdbx_strand_id
1 'polypeptide(L)'
;GDLTLADGYHFHPTLLDACLQVGKASLDAPDGSPATRELFLPRKLGRIRMYQESIPARFWAHGIQRSRGEDHVVFDILVYDDAGERVCDILGFKTEMMEHIRDSQDVENCLYRYQWEALDPTDTSAPDGTNIGGVLVLTDAGGVADQVVGQLRGKGHRVVCVRAGEAFQEQSPDEFVVAVDREDDYRRVLDSVAPMDTVIHAWSLDHVTDEHASSEDVRVAQRTGVLAGLKLLHQLSRQDRASIFVLTRDAQGVLPEDNVSRVHSSPLIGMARVAFNEHPQISWRIIDLPAVPSDDDLTLVLRELATGDAEQEVAYRHGVRYARRVSRVRAADLPRRLEEAVQADGTVLPYQLQIETPGILSNLALHRTVRRSPGPDEVEARVMAAGINFRNVMKALGMPIGNTELFSGYGEDFAGTVVRVGENVKHLKPGDEVVGLGAYTFRAYVTTHAGGLSLKPKHLSFADAATIPTVFLTANYALRNLANLEHGEKVLIHAGTGGVGQAAIQIAREMGLEIFTTAGSEEKRELCRSLG
;
A
#
# COMPACT_ATOMS: atom_id res chain seq x y z
N GLY A 1 9.94 1.10 -46.71
CA GLY A 1 8.93 1.65 -47.65
C GLY A 1 9.16 3.13 -47.71
N ASP A 2 9.27 3.69 -48.91
CA ASP A 2 9.55 5.10 -49.14
C ASP A 2 8.37 5.94 -48.62
N LEU A 3 8.44 6.42 -47.37
CA LEU A 3 7.43 7.27 -46.73
C LEU A 3 7.27 8.64 -47.40
N THR A 4 8.11 8.90 -48.41
CA THR A 4 8.20 10.12 -49.20
C THR A 4 7.15 10.17 -50.33
N LEU A 5 6.52 9.03 -50.63
CA LEU A 5 5.51 8.85 -51.68
C LEU A 5 4.17 8.33 -51.11
N ALA A 6 3.77 8.82 -49.94
CA ALA A 6 2.40 8.61 -49.46
C ALA A 6 1.46 9.59 -50.18
N ASP A 7 0.76 9.11 -51.21
CA ASP A 7 -0.17 9.91 -52.01
C ASP A 7 -1.16 10.70 -51.12
N GLY A 8 -1.19 12.03 -51.29
CA GLY A 8 -2.20 12.92 -50.70
C GLY A 8 -1.79 13.79 -49.51
N TYR A 9 -0.53 13.74 -49.04
CA TYR A 9 -0.05 14.62 -47.96
C TYR A 9 0.94 15.69 -48.44
N HIS A 10 0.72 16.94 -48.06
CA HIS A 10 1.72 18.01 -48.21
C HIS A 10 2.93 17.81 -47.29
N PHE A 11 2.70 17.28 -46.08
CA PHE A 11 3.72 16.86 -45.13
C PHE A 11 3.20 15.66 -44.34
N HIS A 12 3.79 14.49 -44.56
CA HIS A 12 3.36 13.27 -43.88
C HIS A 12 3.48 13.42 -42.35
N PRO A 13 2.43 13.09 -41.56
CA PRO A 13 2.44 13.30 -40.10
C PRO A 13 3.62 12.67 -39.36
N THR A 14 4.08 11.49 -39.78
CA THR A 14 5.28 10.84 -39.19
C THR A 14 6.56 11.62 -39.46
N LEU A 15 6.70 12.22 -40.64
CA LEU A 15 7.87 13.03 -40.98
C LEU A 15 7.80 14.39 -40.27
N LEU A 16 6.60 14.94 -40.13
CA LEU A 16 6.36 16.14 -39.33
C LEU A 16 6.73 15.89 -37.86
N ASP A 17 6.28 14.78 -37.27
CA ASP A 17 6.64 14.39 -35.90
C ASP A 17 8.15 14.21 -35.74
N ALA A 18 8.83 13.59 -36.71
CA ALA A 18 10.29 13.49 -36.71
C ALA A 18 10.98 14.87 -36.69
N CYS A 19 10.43 15.88 -37.38
CA CYS A 19 10.91 17.26 -37.25
C CYS A 19 10.67 17.85 -35.86
N LEU A 20 9.51 17.59 -35.24
CA LEU A 20 9.19 18.06 -33.89
C LEU A 20 10.16 17.48 -32.84
N GLN A 21 10.63 16.25 -33.04
CA GLN A 21 11.61 15.59 -32.16
C GLN A 21 12.98 16.28 -32.14
N VAL A 22 13.34 17.08 -33.16
CA VAL A 22 14.58 17.89 -33.15
C VAL A 22 14.57 18.90 -32.00
N GLY A 23 13.40 19.46 -31.66
CA GLY A 23 13.26 20.33 -30.49
C GLY A 23 13.58 19.60 -29.19
N LYS A 24 13.15 18.33 -29.07
CA LYS A 24 13.45 17.49 -27.90
C LYS A 24 14.96 17.21 -27.76
N ALA A 25 15.67 16.92 -28.85
CA ALA A 25 17.11 16.67 -28.80
C ALA A 25 17.93 17.86 -28.26
N SER A 26 17.40 19.08 -28.35
CA SER A 26 18.03 20.28 -27.76
C SER A 26 17.74 20.49 -26.27
N LEU A 27 16.87 19.68 -25.67
CA LEU A 27 16.55 19.71 -24.23
C LEU A 27 17.52 18.85 -23.40
N ASP A 28 18.27 17.96 -24.03
CA ASP A 28 19.29 17.13 -23.37
C ASP A 28 20.52 17.99 -23.01
N ALA A 29 21.10 17.76 -21.83
CA ALA A 29 22.25 18.52 -21.37
C ALA A 29 23.49 18.26 -22.26
N PRO A 30 24.30 19.29 -22.59
CA PRO A 30 25.46 19.15 -23.49
C PRO A 30 26.58 18.24 -22.95
N ASP A 31 26.51 17.81 -21.69
CA ASP A 31 27.47 16.90 -21.05
C ASP A 31 27.10 15.41 -21.17
N GLY A 32 25.99 15.08 -21.85
CA GLY A 32 25.54 13.70 -22.02
C GLY A 32 25.00 13.07 -20.74
N SER A 33 24.84 13.85 -19.66
CA SER A 33 24.01 13.42 -18.53
C SER A 33 22.56 13.35 -19.03
N PRO A 34 21.81 12.28 -18.70
CA PRO A 34 20.40 12.26 -19.02
C PRO A 34 19.79 13.45 -18.29
N ALA A 35 19.27 14.42 -19.05
CA ALA A 35 18.35 15.41 -18.51
C ALA A 35 17.34 14.62 -17.67
N THR A 36 16.99 15.13 -16.48
CA THR A 36 15.87 14.64 -15.70
C THR A 36 14.80 14.16 -16.67
N ARG A 37 14.40 12.87 -16.63
CA ARG A 37 13.48 12.19 -17.60
C ARG A 37 12.12 12.89 -17.73
N GLU A 38 12.08 14.13 -18.16
CA GLU A 38 10.94 15.05 -18.12
C GLU A 38 10.19 14.81 -19.42
N LEU A 39 8.98 14.28 -19.29
CA LEU A 39 8.16 13.99 -20.45
C LEU A 39 7.54 15.30 -20.92
N PHE A 40 8.15 15.90 -21.95
CA PHE A 40 7.57 17.02 -22.69
C PHE A 40 6.73 16.50 -23.84
N LEU A 41 5.46 16.91 -23.90
CA LEU A 41 4.57 16.57 -25.01
C LEU A 41 4.23 17.79 -25.88
N PRO A 42 4.03 17.60 -27.20
CA PRO A 42 3.43 18.60 -28.09
C PRO A 42 2.07 19.09 -27.55
N ARG A 43 1.94 20.38 -27.24
CA ARG A 43 0.63 20.97 -26.87
C ARG A 43 0.05 21.84 -27.98
N LYS A 44 0.90 22.58 -28.68
CA LYS A 44 0.43 23.56 -29.67
C LYS A 44 1.46 23.76 -30.78
N LEU A 45 0.97 23.89 -32.01
CA LEU A 45 1.72 24.41 -33.14
C LEU A 45 1.20 25.81 -33.44
N GLY A 46 2.07 26.82 -33.43
CA GLY A 46 1.68 28.20 -33.68
C GLY A 46 1.28 28.43 -35.14
N ARG A 47 2.20 28.13 -36.07
CA ARG A 47 1.99 28.30 -37.51
C ARG A 47 2.83 27.30 -38.30
N ILE A 48 2.22 26.66 -39.30
CA ILE A 48 2.96 25.92 -40.33
C ILE A 48 2.90 26.71 -41.63
N ARG A 49 4.03 26.83 -42.33
CA ARG A 49 4.12 27.48 -43.64
C ARG A 49 4.87 26.58 -44.61
N MET A 50 4.16 26.08 -45.61
CA MET A 50 4.75 25.32 -46.71
C MET A 50 5.18 26.30 -47.81
N TYR A 51 6.40 26.14 -48.31
CA TYR A 51 6.90 26.87 -49.49
C TYR A 51 6.88 26.02 -50.76
N GLN A 52 6.72 24.70 -50.60
CA GLN A 52 6.55 23.73 -51.67
C GLN A 52 5.26 22.93 -51.44
N GLU A 53 4.72 22.35 -52.51
CA GLU A 53 3.48 21.57 -52.45
C GLU A 53 3.66 20.25 -51.67
N SER A 54 4.85 19.67 -51.67
CA SER A 54 5.17 18.49 -50.86
C SER A 54 6.60 18.58 -50.32
N ILE A 55 6.86 17.86 -49.21
CA ILE A 55 8.23 17.72 -48.67
C ILE A 55 9.02 16.77 -49.57
N PRO A 56 10.28 17.11 -49.94
CA PRO A 56 11.12 16.25 -50.77
C PRO A 56 11.50 14.95 -50.06
N ALA A 57 11.96 13.98 -50.83
CA ALA A 57 12.34 12.66 -50.31
C ALA A 57 13.51 12.72 -49.29
N ARG A 58 14.36 13.75 -49.40
CA ARG A 58 15.41 14.07 -48.44
C ARG A 58 15.28 15.52 -48.02
N PHE A 59 15.28 15.74 -46.72
CA PHE A 59 15.16 17.07 -46.12
C PHE A 59 15.92 17.11 -44.79
N TRP A 60 16.16 18.32 -44.30
CA TRP A 60 16.86 18.63 -43.07
C TRP A 60 15.95 19.48 -42.18
N ALA A 61 15.93 19.23 -40.88
CA ALA A 61 15.16 20.01 -39.91
C ALA A 61 16.11 20.71 -38.92
N HIS A 62 15.91 22.01 -38.75
CA HIS A 62 16.70 22.87 -37.89
C HIS A 62 15.80 23.46 -36.78
N GLY A 63 15.97 22.96 -35.55
CA GLY A 63 15.24 23.45 -34.39
C GLY A 63 15.92 24.65 -33.73
N ILE A 64 15.15 25.69 -33.47
CA ILE A 64 15.57 26.93 -32.80
C ILE A 64 14.72 27.07 -31.54
N GLN A 65 15.34 26.94 -30.36
CA GLN A 65 14.66 27.23 -29.10
C GLN A 65 14.40 28.74 -28.98
N ARG A 66 13.13 29.13 -28.80
CA ARG A 66 12.69 30.53 -28.66
C ARG A 66 12.60 30.97 -27.21
N SER A 67 12.01 30.14 -26.36
CA SER A 67 11.85 30.42 -24.94
C SER A 67 11.72 29.14 -24.13
N ARG A 68 12.08 29.20 -22.85
CA ARG A 68 11.93 28.13 -21.86
C ARG A 68 11.32 28.74 -20.59
N GLY A 69 10.16 28.23 -20.20
CA GLY A 69 9.55 28.46 -18.89
C GLY A 69 9.85 27.31 -17.93
N GLU A 70 9.23 27.32 -16.75
CA GLU A 70 9.39 26.25 -15.75
C GLU A 70 8.79 24.92 -16.23
N ASP A 71 7.64 24.97 -16.92
CA ASP A 71 6.85 23.81 -17.32
C ASP A 71 6.68 23.68 -18.84
N HIS A 72 7.32 24.54 -19.64
CA HIS A 72 7.12 24.56 -21.09
C HIS A 72 8.32 25.07 -21.87
N VAL A 73 8.43 24.65 -23.13
CA VAL A 73 9.46 25.12 -24.06
C VAL A 73 8.84 25.42 -25.42
N VAL A 74 9.31 26.47 -26.08
CA VAL A 74 8.84 26.88 -27.40
C VAL A 74 9.97 26.83 -28.41
N PHE A 75 9.73 26.21 -29.56
CA PHE A 75 10.66 26.05 -30.66
C PHE A 75 10.09 26.60 -31.97
N ASP A 76 10.98 27.06 -32.84
CA ASP A 76 10.71 27.13 -34.28
C ASP A 76 11.52 26.04 -34.95
N ILE A 77 10.92 25.31 -35.90
CA ILE A 77 11.59 24.28 -36.68
C ILE A 77 11.52 24.66 -38.15
N LEU A 78 12.69 24.82 -38.75
CA LEU A 78 12.86 25.20 -40.15
C LEU A 78 13.29 23.97 -40.95
N VAL A 79 12.59 23.67 -42.03
CA VAL A 79 12.83 22.49 -42.87
C VAL A 79 13.43 22.94 -44.20
N TYR A 80 14.52 22.28 -44.61
CA TYR A 80 15.29 22.57 -45.81
C TYR A 80 15.42 21.33 -46.70
N ASP A 81 15.60 21.52 -48.00
CA ASP A 81 16.00 20.46 -48.92
C ASP A 81 17.53 20.28 -48.97
N ASP A 82 18.02 19.31 -49.75
CA ASP A 82 19.46 19.04 -49.94
C ASP A 82 20.21 20.20 -50.63
N ALA A 83 19.51 21.11 -51.30
CA ALA A 83 20.10 22.33 -51.88
C ALA A 83 20.19 23.48 -50.87
N GLY A 84 19.63 23.31 -49.66
CA GLY A 84 19.57 24.33 -48.63
C GLY A 84 18.41 25.32 -48.79
N GLU A 85 17.46 25.05 -49.69
CA GLU A 85 16.27 25.87 -49.89
C GLU A 85 15.21 25.53 -48.83
N ARG A 86 14.49 26.55 -48.39
CA ARG A 86 13.52 26.43 -47.30
C ARG A 86 12.20 25.87 -47.81
N VAL A 87 11.82 24.68 -47.35
CA VAL A 87 10.63 23.95 -47.83
C VAL A 87 9.43 24.07 -46.90
N CYS A 88 9.65 24.17 -45.58
CA CYS A 88 8.58 24.32 -44.60
C CYS A 88 9.07 25.02 -43.32
N ASP A 89 8.21 25.83 -42.71
CA ASP A 89 8.40 26.37 -41.37
C ASP A 89 7.34 25.86 -40.43
N ILE A 90 7.76 25.49 -39.23
CA ILE A 90 6.90 25.17 -38.09
C ILE A 90 7.27 26.14 -36.98
N LEU A 91 6.48 27.20 -36.81
CA LEU A 91 6.78 28.30 -35.89
C LEU A 91 5.92 28.20 -34.63
N GLY A 92 6.51 28.52 -33.48
CA GLY A 92 5.83 28.53 -32.19
C GLY A 92 5.34 27.15 -31.76
N PHE A 93 6.13 26.11 -32.02
CA PHE A 93 5.90 24.77 -31.50
C PHE A 93 6.11 24.77 -29.98
N LYS A 94 5.02 24.67 -29.21
CA LYS A 94 5.05 24.64 -27.74
C LYS A 94 4.94 23.21 -27.24
N THR A 95 5.91 22.81 -26.43
CA THR A 95 5.86 21.62 -25.60
C THR A 95 5.57 21.99 -24.16
N GLU A 96 4.92 21.09 -23.43
CA GLU A 96 4.69 21.24 -22.00
C GLU A 96 5.06 19.98 -21.24
N MET A 97 5.58 20.17 -20.03
CA MET A 97 5.92 19.12 -19.10
C MET A 97 4.63 18.49 -18.58
N MET A 98 4.52 17.17 -18.66
CA MET A 98 3.48 16.46 -17.94
C MET A 98 3.82 16.42 -16.45
N GLU A 99 2.85 16.75 -15.59
CA GLU A 99 3.00 16.63 -14.14
C GLU A 99 3.55 15.25 -13.75
N HIS A 100 4.49 15.27 -12.81
CA HIS A 100 5.32 14.15 -12.40
C HIS A 100 4.53 12.85 -12.14
N ILE A 101 4.74 11.85 -13.00
CA ILE A 101 4.50 10.43 -12.67
C ILE A 101 5.63 9.89 -11.74
N ARG A 102 6.63 10.71 -11.41
CA ARG A 102 7.92 10.25 -10.87
C ARG A 102 7.89 9.73 -9.43
N ASP A 103 7.26 10.43 -8.50
CA ASP A 103 7.49 10.12 -7.08
C ASP A 103 6.82 8.81 -6.65
N SER A 104 5.68 8.43 -7.24
CA SER A 104 5.01 7.18 -6.93
C SER A 104 5.69 5.96 -7.59
N GLN A 105 6.10 6.08 -8.85
CA GLN A 105 6.70 4.95 -9.57
C GLN A 105 8.09 4.58 -9.03
N ASP A 106 8.91 5.55 -8.63
CA ASP A 106 10.24 5.25 -8.09
C ASP A 106 10.15 4.52 -6.74
N VAL A 107 9.22 4.91 -5.86
CA VAL A 107 8.96 4.17 -4.61
C VAL A 107 8.40 2.78 -4.92
N GLU A 108 7.43 2.65 -5.83
CA GLU A 108 6.90 1.35 -6.26
C GLU A 108 7.97 0.42 -6.85
N ASN A 109 9.03 0.99 -7.44
CA ASN A 109 10.17 0.23 -7.94
C ASN A 109 11.09 -0.31 -6.85
N CYS A 110 11.00 0.21 -5.61
CA CYS A 110 11.88 -0.14 -4.50
C CYS A 110 11.22 -1.06 -3.45
N LEU A 111 9.97 -1.49 -3.64
CA LEU A 111 9.25 -2.31 -2.67
C LEU A 111 9.48 -3.81 -2.90
N TYR A 112 10.02 -4.48 -1.88
CA TYR A 112 10.25 -5.93 -1.86
C TYR A 112 9.69 -6.55 -0.59
N ARG A 113 9.24 -7.80 -0.68
CA ARG A 113 8.78 -8.58 0.46
C ARG A 113 9.39 -9.98 0.40
N TYR A 114 9.65 -10.55 1.57
CA TYR A 114 9.91 -11.98 1.66
C TYR A 114 8.62 -12.76 1.50
N GLN A 115 8.65 -13.80 0.67
CA GLN A 115 7.58 -14.75 0.49
C GLN A 115 8.12 -16.17 0.65
N TRP A 116 7.24 -17.08 1.05
CA TRP A 116 7.55 -18.50 1.14
C TRP A 116 6.93 -19.22 -0.03
N GLU A 117 7.74 -20.02 -0.72
CA GLU A 117 7.32 -20.83 -1.85
C GLU A 117 7.38 -22.29 -1.44
N ALA A 118 6.28 -23.02 -1.64
CA ALA A 118 6.25 -24.45 -1.44
C ALA A 118 7.14 -25.11 -2.49
N LEU A 119 8.11 -25.90 -2.04
CA LEU A 119 8.96 -26.69 -2.93
C LEU A 119 8.31 -28.05 -3.18
N ASP A 120 8.49 -28.56 -4.40
CA ASP A 120 7.98 -29.88 -4.77
C ASP A 120 8.63 -30.94 -3.88
N PRO A 121 7.85 -31.79 -3.18
CA PRO A 121 8.36 -32.88 -2.35
C PRO A 121 9.26 -33.86 -3.11
N THR A 122 9.18 -33.90 -4.44
CA THR A 122 9.99 -34.77 -5.30
C THR A 122 11.35 -34.18 -5.66
N ASP A 123 11.57 -32.89 -5.42
CA ASP A 123 12.84 -32.19 -5.73
C ASP A 123 13.88 -32.33 -4.60
N THR A 124 13.50 -32.93 -3.47
CA THR A 124 14.43 -33.32 -2.41
C THR A 124 15.16 -34.61 -2.80
N SER A 125 15.97 -34.55 -3.87
CA SER A 125 16.88 -35.64 -4.24
C SER A 125 18.11 -35.64 -3.33
N ALA A 126 17.90 -35.85 -2.02
CA ALA A 126 19.00 -36.27 -1.16
C ALA A 126 19.31 -37.74 -1.49
N PRO A 127 20.50 -38.08 -2.02
CA PRO A 127 20.84 -39.47 -2.20
C PRO A 127 20.87 -40.15 -0.83
N ASP A 128 20.10 -41.23 -0.68
CA ASP A 128 20.19 -42.12 0.48
C ASP A 128 21.67 -42.51 0.67
N GLY A 129 22.23 -42.16 1.84
CA GLY A 129 23.62 -42.46 2.18
C GLY A 129 24.63 -41.32 2.02
N THR A 130 24.19 -40.06 1.92
CA THR A 130 25.10 -38.90 1.98
C THR A 130 25.81 -38.87 3.35
N ASN A 131 27.14 -38.96 3.36
CA ASN A 131 27.93 -38.93 4.59
C ASN A 131 27.98 -37.49 5.14
N ILE A 132 27.22 -37.23 6.19
CA ILE A 132 27.20 -35.94 6.92
C ILE A 132 28.32 -35.81 7.97
N GLY A 133 29.23 -36.80 8.05
CA GLY A 133 30.39 -36.76 8.91
C GLY A 133 30.06 -36.85 10.41
N GLY A 134 30.96 -36.32 11.24
CA GLY A 134 30.72 -36.18 12.68
C GLY A 134 29.69 -35.07 12.96
N VAL A 135 28.72 -35.34 13.84
CA VAL A 135 27.64 -34.40 14.14
C VAL A 135 27.76 -33.86 15.57
N LEU A 136 27.83 -32.54 15.73
CA LEU A 136 27.70 -31.85 17.00
C LEU A 136 26.28 -31.29 17.13
N VAL A 137 25.58 -31.57 18.23
CA VAL A 137 24.21 -31.11 18.46
C VAL A 137 24.14 -30.30 19.75
N LEU A 138 23.77 -29.02 19.63
CA LEU A 138 23.40 -28.19 20.78
C LEU A 138 21.94 -28.51 21.11
N THR A 139 21.71 -29.42 22.06
CA THR A 139 20.42 -30.07 22.28
C THR A 139 19.46 -29.21 23.10
N ASP A 140 18.19 -29.17 22.69
CA ASP A 140 17.11 -28.56 23.47
C ASP A 140 16.70 -29.44 24.67
N ALA A 141 15.98 -28.83 25.60
CA ALA A 141 15.34 -29.50 26.74
C ALA A 141 13.95 -30.05 26.38
N GLY A 142 13.32 -29.55 25.31
CA GLY A 142 12.02 -30.00 24.79
C GLY A 142 12.01 -31.39 24.14
N GLY A 143 13.20 -32.00 23.92
CA GLY A 143 13.36 -33.37 23.42
C GLY A 143 13.32 -33.51 21.90
N VAL A 144 13.21 -32.42 21.14
CA VAL A 144 13.20 -32.47 19.66
C VAL A 144 14.57 -32.93 19.14
N ALA A 145 15.65 -32.34 19.63
CA ALA A 145 17.01 -32.71 19.30
C ALA A 145 17.33 -34.14 19.76
N ASP A 146 16.78 -34.59 20.91
CA ASP A 146 17.00 -35.96 21.38
C ASP A 146 16.42 -36.99 20.41
N GLN A 147 15.29 -36.70 19.76
CA GLN A 147 14.73 -37.54 18.70
C GLN A 147 15.61 -37.55 17.45
N VAL A 148 16.10 -36.38 17.02
CA VAL A 148 17.05 -36.25 15.89
C VAL A 148 18.34 -37.04 16.17
N VAL A 149 18.91 -36.89 17.37
CA VAL A 149 20.11 -37.61 17.84
C VAL A 149 19.87 -39.12 17.82
N GLY A 150 18.73 -39.59 18.31
CA GLY A 150 18.37 -41.01 18.30
C GLY A 150 18.35 -41.61 16.89
N GLN A 151 17.75 -40.90 15.93
CA GLN A 151 17.70 -41.33 14.54
C GLN A 151 19.08 -41.30 13.86
N LEU A 152 19.90 -40.27 14.13
CA LEU A 152 21.27 -40.18 13.61
C LEU A 152 22.15 -41.32 14.12
N ARG A 153 22.11 -41.61 15.42
CA ARG A 153 22.83 -42.74 16.03
C ARG A 153 22.34 -44.08 15.46
N GLY A 154 21.03 -44.23 15.25
CA GLY A 154 20.43 -45.41 14.61
C GLY A 154 20.92 -45.65 13.17
N LYS A 155 21.25 -44.57 12.44
CA LYS A 155 21.87 -44.63 11.10
C LYS A 155 23.41 -44.79 11.13
N GLY A 156 24.02 -44.90 12.32
CA GLY A 156 25.45 -45.14 12.48
C GLY A 156 26.33 -43.89 12.48
N HIS A 157 25.75 -42.69 12.57
CA HIS A 157 26.53 -41.45 12.68
C HIS A 157 27.09 -41.27 14.10
N ARG A 158 28.29 -40.68 14.19
CA ARG A 158 28.84 -40.23 15.47
C ARG A 158 28.17 -38.91 15.86
N VAL A 159 27.59 -38.85 17.06
CA VAL A 159 26.84 -37.68 17.53
C VAL A 159 27.31 -37.27 18.93
N VAL A 160 27.83 -36.05 19.03
CA VAL A 160 28.21 -35.39 20.27
C VAL A 160 27.13 -34.39 20.67
N CYS A 161 26.63 -34.46 21.90
CA CYS A 161 25.57 -33.60 22.41
C CYS A 161 26.13 -32.55 23.37
N VAL A 162 25.65 -31.31 23.25
CA VAL A 162 26.02 -30.17 24.09
C VAL A 162 24.78 -29.52 24.67
N ARG A 163 24.65 -29.51 25.99
CA ARG A 163 23.57 -28.83 26.72
C ARG A 163 24.04 -27.49 27.26
N ALA A 164 23.14 -26.51 27.32
CA ALA A 164 23.39 -25.25 28.00
C ALA A 164 23.35 -25.46 29.53
N GLY A 165 24.30 -24.86 30.25
CA GLY A 165 24.34 -24.88 31.71
C GLY A 165 25.12 -23.69 32.29
N GLU A 166 25.48 -23.78 33.57
CA GLU A 166 26.21 -22.71 34.26
C GLU A 166 27.73 -22.84 34.18
N ALA A 167 28.24 -24.05 33.91
CA ALA A 167 29.67 -24.35 33.86
C ALA A 167 29.97 -25.52 32.94
N PHE A 168 31.21 -25.59 32.45
CA PHE A 168 31.71 -26.71 31.66
C PHE A 168 31.68 -28.03 32.45
N GLN A 169 31.05 -29.06 31.89
CA GLN A 169 31.10 -30.43 32.41
C GLN A 169 31.21 -31.41 31.25
N GLU A 170 32.15 -32.35 31.34
CA GLU A 170 32.21 -33.52 30.46
C GLU A 170 31.49 -34.67 31.19
N GLN A 171 30.29 -35.02 30.72
CA GLN A 171 29.47 -36.07 31.32
C GLN A 171 29.85 -37.44 30.77
N SER A 172 30.16 -37.49 29.48
CA SER A 172 30.71 -38.65 28.78
C SER A 172 31.51 -38.19 27.55
N PRO A 173 32.23 -39.09 26.85
CA PRO A 173 33.00 -38.72 25.65
C PRO A 173 32.18 -38.07 24.53
N ASP A 174 30.85 -38.25 24.52
CA ASP A 174 29.94 -37.69 23.54
C ASP A 174 28.86 -36.78 24.16
N GLU A 175 28.98 -36.40 25.44
CA GLU A 175 28.00 -35.55 26.14
C GLU A 175 28.66 -34.48 27.02
N PHE A 176 28.35 -33.22 26.73
CA PHE A 176 28.95 -32.06 27.38
C PHE A 176 27.88 -31.06 27.84
N VAL A 177 28.21 -30.32 28.90
CA VAL A 177 27.48 -29.11 29.33
C VAL A 177 28.44 -27.94 29.20
N VAL A 178 27.97 -26.81 28.65
CA VAL A 178 28.78 -25.60 28.50
C VAL A 178 28.06 -24.38 29.07
N ALA A 179 28.82 -23.43 29.61
CA ALA A 179 28.27 -22.13 29.92
C ALA A 179 28.16 -21.29 28.64
N VAL A 180 26.95 -20.87 28.30
CA VAL A 180 26.64 -20.16 27.04
C VAL A 180 27.52 -18.92 26.82
N ASP A 181 27.86 -18.20 27.89
CA ASP A 181 28.65 -16.97 27.79
C ASP A 181 30.17 -17.22 27.73
N ARG A 182 30.65 -18.45 27.93
CA ARG A 182 32.09 -18.77 28.00
C ARG A 182 32.57 -19.39 26.70
N GLU A 183 33.21 -18.60 25.86
CA GLU A 183 33.71 -19.05 24.55
C GLU A 183 34.73 -20.20 24.66
N ASP A 184 35.56 -20.20 25.70
CA ASP A 184 36.51 -21.27 25.98
C ASP A 184 35.84 -22.64 26.18
N ASP A 185 34.59 -22.68 26.67
CA ASP A 185 33.89 -23.94 26.89
C ASP A 185 33.56 -24.61 25.54
N TYR A 186 33.19 -23.83 24.50
CA TYR A 186 32.96 -24.34 23.14
C TYR A 186 34.24 -24.89 22.51
N ARG A 187 35.35 -24.15 22.67
CA ARG A 187 36.66 -24.58 22.21
C ARG A 187 37.08 -25.91 22.86
N ARG A 188 36.88 -26.04 24.18
CA ARG A 188 37.19 -27.27 24.92
C ARG A 188 36.38 -28.47 24.41
N VAL A 189 35.10 -28.29 24.08
CA VAL A 189 34.31 -29.38 23.46
C VAL A 189 34.95 -29.80 22.14
N LEU A 190 35.20 -28.85 21.24
CA LEU A 190 35.77 -29.14 19.91
C LEU A 190 37.18 -29.75 19.97
N ASP A 191 38.02 -29.33 20.91
CA ASP A 191 39.36 -29.90 21.15
C ASP A 191 39.32 -31.33 21.71
N SER A 192 38.21 -31.71 22.37
CA SER A 192 38.04 -33.02 23.03
C SER A 192 37.44 -34.09 22.12
N VAL A 193 36.93 -33.70 20.94
CA VAL A 193 36.24 -34.60 20.01
C VAL A 193 36.95 -34.64 18.65
N ALA A 194 36.65 -35.66 17.84
CA ALA A 194 37.13 -35.66 16.46
C ALA A 194 36.50 -34.49 15.68
N PRO A 195 37.06 -34.08 14.53
CA PRO A 195 36.46 -33.04 13.69
C PRO A 195 34.97 -33.33 13.43
N MET A 196 34.15 -32.29 13.58
CA MET A 196 32.69 -32.36 13.40
C MET A 196 32.32 -31.56 12.17
N ASP A 197 31.89 -32.25 11.12
CA ASP A 197 31.56 -31.67 9.82
C ASP A 197 30.20 -30.98 9.81
N THR A 198 29.31 -31.42 10.71
CA THR A 198 27.92 -30.94 10.82
C THR A 198 27.62 -30.47 12.24
N VAL A 199 27.04 -29.28 12.37
CA VAL A 199 26.58 -28.74 13.65
C VAL A 199 25.10 -28.42 13.57
N ILE A 200 24.32 -28.89 14.54
CA ILE A 200 22.89 -28.62 14.70
C ILE A 200 22.69 -27.76 15.94
N HIS A 201 22.21 -26.54 15.74
CA HIS A 201 21.90 -25.59 16.80
C HIS A 201 20.41 -25.63 17.13
N ALA A 202 20.03 -26.34 18.20
CA ALA A 202 18.63 -26.54 18.59
C ALA A 202 18.20 -25.81 19.87
N TRP A 203 19.09 -25.10 20.58
CA TRP A 203 18.71 -24.36 21.81
C TRP A 203 17.60 -23.33 21.63
N SER A 204 17.45 -22.77 20.43
CA SER A 204 16.36 -21.85 20.10
C SER A 204 14.97 -22.48 20.13
N LEU A 205 14.88 -23.82 20.15
CA LEU A 205 13.62 -24.52 20.30
C LEU A 205 13.03 -24.35 21.72
N ASP A 206 13.85 -24.14 22.74
CA ASP A 206 13.41 -23.99 24.15
C ASP A 206 12.88 -22.58 24.50
N HIS A 207 13.03 -21.63 23.58
CA HIS A 207 12.57 -20.26 23.80
C HIS A 207 11.06 -20.22 24.09
N VAL A 208 10.62 -19.42 25.07
CA VAL A 208 9.20 -19.35 25.54
C VAL A 208 8.28 -18.72 24.50
N THR A 209 6.95 -18.76 24.71
CA THR A 209 5.99 -18.11 23.80
C THR A 209 5.85 -16.64 24.16
N ASP A 210 5.55 -15.79 23.16
CA ASP A 210 5.45 -14.34 23.30
C ASP A 210 4.39 -13.93 24.35
N GLU A 211 3.29 -14.67 24.46
CA GLU A 211 2.23 -14.44 25.46
C GLU A 211 2.74 -14.51 26.91
N HIS A 212 3.81 -15.27 27.16
CA HIS A 212 4.37 -15.51 28.48
C HIS A 212 5.79 -14.92 28.63
N ALA A 213 6.30 -14.21 27.62
CA ALA A 213 7.68 -13.76 27.60
C ALA A 213 7.92 -12.61 28.58
N SER A 214 8.80 -12.85 29.55
CA SER A 214 9.37 -11.80 30.40
C SER A 214 10.58 -11.15 29.73
N SER A 215 11.06 -10.03 30.27
CA SER A 215 12.33 -9.43 29.82
C SER A 215 13.53 -10.37 30.01
N GLU A 216 13.48 -11.28 30.98
CA GLU A 216 14.55 -12.26 31.20
C GLU A 216 14.54 -13.33 30.13
N ASP A 217 13.36 -13.79 29.70
CA ASP A 217 13.24 -14.78 28.62
C ASP A 217 13.80 -14.26 27.29
N VAL A 218 13.64 -12.97 27.01
CA VAL A 218 14.27 -12.32 25.86
C VAL A 218 15.80 -12.33 25.97
N ARG A 219 16.36 -12.11 27.17
CA ARG A 219 17.82 -12.19 27.39
C ARG A 219 18.33 -13.61 27.24
N VAL A 220 17.60 -14.59 27.77
CA VAL A 220 17.90 -16.00 27.58
C VAL A 220 17.94 -16.30 26.09
N ALA A 221 16.92 -15.92 25.33
CA ALA A 221 16.86 -16.15 23.89
C ALA A 221 18.01 -15.51 23.10
N GLN A 222 18.44 -14.30 23.50
CA GLN A 222 19.62 -13.65 22.92
C GLN A 222 20.91 -14.41 23.24
N ARG A 223 21.06 -14.92 24.47
CA ARG A 223 22.24 -15.68 24.90
C ARG A 223 22.29 -17.05 24.22
N THR A 224 21.23 -17.85 24.33
CA THR A 224 21.15 -19.22 23.81
C THR A 224 20.95 -19.30 22.31
N GLY A 225 20.44 -18.25 21.67
CA GLY A 225 20.35 -18.14 20.22
C GLY A 225 21.55 -17.43 19.62
N VAL A 226 21.54 -16.10 19.66
CA VAL A 226 22.49 -15.24 18.92
C VAL A 226 23.92 -15.38 19.44
N LEU A 227 24.14 -15.25 20.75
CA LEU A 227 25.49 -15.29 21.32
C LEU A 227 26.12 -16.69 21.19
N ALA A 228 25.34 -17.75 21.43
CA ALA A 228 25.77 -19.12 21.21
C ALA A 228 26.13 -19.38 19.74
N GLY A 229 25.28 -18.96 18.79
CA GLY A 229 25.54 -19.07 17.35
C GLY A 229 26.81 -18.34 16.91
N LEU A 230 27.04 -17.13 17.43
CA LEU A 230 28.25 -16.33 17.14
C LEU A 230 29.52 -17.00 17.68
N LYS A 231 29.50 -17.48 18.92
CA LYS A 231 30.64 -18.18 19.53
C LYS A 231 30.97 -19.47 18.77
N LEU A 232 29.94 -20.23 18.40
CA LEU A 232 30.09 -21.44 17.59
C LEU A 232 30.72 -21.10 16.23
N LEU A 233 30.24 -20.04 15.57
CA LEU A 233 30.82 -19.54 14.32
C LEU A 233 32.30 -19.19 14.46
N HIS A 234 32.71 -18.47 15.51
CA HIS A 234 34.13 -18.14 15.73
C HIS A 234 35.05 -19.37 15.82
N GLN A 235 34.54 -20.47 16.40
CA GLN A 235 35.32 -21.70 16.49
C GLN A 235 35.35 -22.45 15.16
N LEU A 236 34.22 -22.51 14.44
CA LEU A 236 34.09 -23.24 13.19
C LEU A 236 34.69 -22.51 11.98
N SER A 237 34.77 -21.18 12.01
CA SER A 237 35.38 -20.38 10.93
C SER A 237 36.86 -20.65 10.71
N ARG A 238 37.49 -21.40 11.62
CA ARG A 238 38.89 -21.84 11.56
C ARG A 238 39.07 -23.18 10.84
N GLN A 239 37.97 -23.87 10.53
CA GLN A 239 37.97 -25.16 9.82
C GLN A 239 37.81 -24.95 8.31
N ASP A 240 38.33 -25.89 7.51
CA ASP A 240 38.29 -25.80 6.04
C ASP A 240 36.87 -25.97 5.47
N ARG A 241 36.02 -26.76 6.15
CA ARG A 241 34.63 -27.01 5.74
C ARG A 241 33.79 -27.41 6.95
N ALA A 242 32.64 -26.74 7.13
CA ALA A 242 31.64 -27.08 8.14
C ALA A 242 30.23 -26.80 7.60
N SER A 243 29.23 -27.51 8.13
CA SER A 243 27.81 -27.26 7.86
C SER A 243 27.09 -26.93 9.15
N ILE A 244 26.35 -25.84 9.19
CA ILE A 244 25.62 -25.37 10.37
C ILE A 244 24.12 -25.31 10.06
N PHE A 245 23.36 -26.08 10.82
CA PHE A 245 21.90 -26.14 10.76
C PHE A 245 21.33 -25.47 12.01
N VAL A 246 20.56 -24.41 11.84
CA VAL A 246 19.91 -23.68 12.93
C VAL A 246 18.44 -24.05 12.94
N LEU A 247 17.97 -24.62 14.04
CA LEU A 247 16.56 -25.00 14.20
C LEU A 247 15.81 -23.90 14.97
N THR A 248 14.83 -23.29 14.33
CA THR A 248 13.87 -22.39 15.00
C THR A 248 12.49 -23.01 15.02
N ARG A 249 11.61 -22.43 15.85
CA ARG A 249 10.23 -22.88 16.00
C ARG A 249 9.31 -21.68 16.11
N ASP A 250 8.28 -21.60 15.27
CA ASP A 250 7.35 -20.48 15.19
C ASP A 250 8.04 -19.10 15.18
N ALA A 251 9.25 -19.02 14.61
CA ALA A 251 10.02 -17.78 14.57
C ALA A 251 9.68 -16.94 13.34
N GLN A 252 8.92 -17.52 12.38
CA GLN A 252 8.62 -16.95 11.08
C GLN A 252 7.18 -17.28 10.65
N GLY A 253 6.48 -16.30 10.08
CA GLY A 253 5.19 -16.53 9.43
C GLY A 253 5.42 -17.09 8.03
N VAL A 254 5.12 -18.37 7.82
CA VAL A 254 5.28 -19.07 6.54
C VAL A 254 3.98 -19.07 5.77
N LEU A 255 2.89 -19.46 6.44
CA LEU A 255 1.54 -19.49 5.91
C LEU A 255 0.68 -18.34 6.47
N PRO A 256 -0.39 -17.89 5.77
CA PRO A 256 -1.29 -16.84 6.27
C PRO A 256 -1.92 -17.13 7.64
N GLU A 257 -2.14 -18.40 7.96
CA GLU A 257 -2.70 -18.89 9.22
C GLU A 257 -1.66 -19.04 10.34
N ASP A 258 -0.36 -18.93 10.04
CA ASP A 258 0.68 -19.06 11.05
C ASP A 258 0.59 -17.92 12.07
N ASN A 259 0.62 -18.29 13.35
CA ASN A 259 0.81 -17.34 14.44
C ASN A 259 2.26 -17.37 14.89
N VAL A 260 3.02 -16.32 14.58
CA VAL A 260 4.41 -16.19 15.06
C VAL A 260 4.39 -16.02 16.57
N SER A 261 4.82 -17.05 17.29
CA SER A 261 4.65 -17.16 18.74
C SER A 261 5.98 -17.06 19.50
N ARG A 262 7.12 -16.91 18.81
CA ARG A 262 8.47 -16.86 19.40
C ARG A 262 9.36 -15.83 18.72
N VAL A 263 8.93 -14.57 18.66
CA VAL A 263 9.65 -13.52 17.92
C VAL A 263 11.07 -13.25 18.44
N HIS A 264 11.36 -13.57 19.70
CA HIS A 264 12.72 -13.47 20.27
C HIS A 264 13.72 -14.49 19.70
N SER A 265 13.27 -15.51 18.97
CA SER A 265 14.15 -16.39 18.21
C SER A 265 14.57 -15.79 16.86
N SER A 266 13.79 -14.87 16.29
CA SER A 266 14.03 -14.30 14.96
C SER A 266 15.37 -13.55 14.81
N PRO A 267 15.96 -12.88 15.82
CA PRO A 267 17.29 -12.29 15.70
C PRO A 267 18.40 -13.27 15.29
N LEU A 268 18.27 -14.55 15.65
CA LEU A 268 19.21 -15.59 15.24
C LEU A 268 19.22 -15.76 13.71
N ILE A 269 18.06 -15.62 13.07
CA ILE A 269 17.92 -15.66 11.60
C ILE A 269 18.66 -14.49 10.97
N GLY A 270 18.54 -13.30 11.56
CA GLY A 270 19.27 -12.10 11.14
C GLY A 270 20.79 -12.28 11.24
N MET A 271 21.27 -12.81 12.37
CA MET A 271 22.70 -13.11 12.58
C MET A 271 23.21 -14.11 11.54
N ALA A 272 22.47 -15.21 11.33
CA ALA A 272 22.84 -16.24 10.37
C ALA A 272 22.93 -15.67 8.94
N ARG A 273 22.00 -14.80 8.52
CA ARG A 273 22.09 -14.10 7.22
C ARG A 273 23.38 -13.30 7.04
N VAL A 274 23.88 -12.66 8.08
CA VAL A 274 25.18 -11.97 8.04
C VAL A 274 26.30 -13.01 7.88
N ALA A 275 26.26 -14.08 8.67
CA ALA A 275 27.24 -15.14 8.61
C ALA A 275 27.31 -15.85 7.25
N PHE A 276 26.17 -15.98 6.53
CA PHE A 276 26.14 -16.53 5.16
C PHE A 276 27.02 -15.72 4.20
N ASN A 277 27.00 -14.40 4.35
CA ASN A 277 27.74 -13.48 3.48
C ASN A 277 29.21 -13.35 3.90
N GLU A 278 29.52 -13.43 5.20
CA GLU A 278 30.89 -13.28 5.71
C GLU A 278 31.70 -14.58 5.64
N HIS A 279 31.04 -15.74 5.73
CA HIS A 279 31.68 -17.06 5.75
C HIS A 279 31.10 -18.02 4.70
N PRO A 280 31.25 -17.73 3.40
CA PRO A 280 30.68 -18.55 2.32
C PRO A 280 31.27 -19.98 2.21
N GLN A 281 32.41 -20.24 2.86
CA GLN A 281 33.00 -21.58 2.97
C GLN A 281 32.24 -22.52 3.93
N ILE A 282 31.41 -21.95 4.81
CA ILE A 282 30.55 -22.71 5.72
C ILE A 282 29.19 -22.86 5.04
N SER A 283 28.68 -24.09 4.98
CA SER A 283 27.30 -24.32 4.53
C SER A 283 26.35 -23.97 5.67
N TRP A 284 25.31 -23.19 5.37
CA TRP A 284 24.32 -22.81 6.36
C TRP A 284 22.91 -23.17 5.94
N ARG A 285 22.11 -23.57 6.94
CA ARG A 285 20.68 -23.85 6.78
C ARG A 285 19.94 -23.38 8.02
N ILE A 286 18.95 -22.52 7.85
CA ILE A 286 17.97 -22.22 8.90
C ILE A 286 16.72 -23.02 8.57
N ILE A 287 16.24 -23.78 9.56
CA ILE A 287 15.05 -24.62 9.44
C ILE A 287 14.05 -24.15 10.50
N ASP A 288 12.94 -23.56 10.06
CA ASP A 288 11.86 -23.15 10.96
C ASP A 288 10.75 -24.22 11.03
N LEU A 289 10.47 -24.70 12.23
CA LEU A 289 9.48 -25.72 12.55
C LEU A 289 8.17 -25.10 13.07
N PRO A 290 7.03 -25.81 12.98
CA PRO A 290 5.80 -25.35 13.61
C PRO A 290 5.86 -25.51 15.14
N ALA A 291 4.96 -24.86 15.86
CA ALA A 291 4.83 -24.89 17.33
C ALA A 291 4.96 -26.30 17.94
N VAL A 292 4.34 -27.26 17.26
CA VAL A 292 4.38 -28.69 17.59
C VAL A 292 4.80 -29.43 16.31
N PRO A 293 6.07 -29.83 16.18
CA PRO A 293 6.52 -30.60 15.02
C PRO A 293 5.90 -32.00 15.05
N SER A 294 5.47 -32.47 13.88
CA SER A 294 5.06 -33.87 13.67
C SER A 294 6.27 -34.77 13.45
N ASP A 295 6.08 -36.10 13.56
CA ASP A 295 7.13 -37.08 13.23
C ASP A 295 7.61 -36.95 11.77
N ASP A 296 6.71 -36.54 10.86
CA ASP A 296 7.02 -36.27 9.46
C ASP A 296 7.93 -35.05 9.32
N ASP A 297 7.67 -33.96 10.06
CA ASP A 297 8.51 -32.76 10.05
C ASP A 297 9.93 -33.08 10.53
N LEU A 298 10.08 -33.91 11.56
CA LEU A 298 11.38 -34.31 12.08
C LEU A 298 12.14 -35.25 11.13
N THR A 299 11.41 -36.14 10.45
CA THR A 299 11.97 -36.96 9.37
C THR A 299 12.51 -36.08 8.24
N LEU A 300 11.81 -34.99 7.92
CA LEU A 300 12.23 -34.02 6.92
C LEU A 300 13.44 -33.20 7.37
N VAL A 301 13.53 -32.81 8.65
CA VAL A 301 14.76 -32.17 9.21
C VAL A 301 15.99 -33.05 8.97
N LEU A 302 15.87 -34.36 9.21
CA LEU A 302 16.98 -35.29 8.99
C LEU A 302 17.35 -35.43 7.51
N ARG A 303 16.36 -35.39 6.61
CA ARG A 303 16.61 -35.36 5.17
C ARG A 303 17.31 -34.07 4.78
N GLU A 304 16.93 -32.95 5.40
CA GLU A 304 17.51 -31.63 5.15
C GLU A 304 19.01 -31.57 5.45
N LEU A 305 19.47 -32.32 6.46
CA LEU A 305 20.90 -32.44 6.78
C LEU A 305 21.73 -33.03 5.62
N ALA A 306 21.09 -33.81 4.74
CA ALA A 306 21.70 -34.42 3.57
C ALA A 306 21.37 -33.69 2.25
N THR A 307 20.50 -32.68 2.29
CA THR A 307 20.09 -31.94 1.09
C THR A 307 21.23 -31.06 0.57
N GLY A 308 21.62 -31.30 -0.69
CA GLY A 308 22.73 -30.61 -1.37
C GLY A 308 22.33 -29.39 -2.21
N ASP A 309 21.13 -28.82 -2.00
CA ASP A 309 20.71 -27.61 -2.68
C ASP A 309 21.31 -26.33 -2.06
N ALA A 310 21.05 -25.20 -2.72
CA ALA A 310 21.56 -23.89 -2.32
C ALA A 310 20.60 -23.12 -1.39
N GLU A 311 19.54 -23.77 -0.89
CA GLU A 311 18.59 -23.10 0.00
C GLU A 311 19.25 -22.81 1.34
N GLN A 312 19.06 -21.60 1.88
CA GLN A 312 19.64 -21.19 3.16
C GLN A 312 18.58 -20.99 4.24
N GLU A 313 17.35 -20.67 3.85
CA GLU A 313 16.21 -20.45 4.73
C GLU A 313 15.05 -21.31 4.27
N VAL A 314 14.79 -22.37 5.04
CA VAL A 314 13.69 -23.31 4.81
C VAL A 314 12.76 -23.36 6.01
N ALA A 315 11.52 -23.74 5.76
CA ALA A 315 10.56 -24.02 6.82
C ALA A 315 9.76 -25.27 6.48
N TYR A 316 9.34 -25.99 7.51
CA TYR A 316 8.44 -27.14 7.36
C TYR A 316 7.09 -26.80 7.97
N ARG A 317 6.02 -27.03 7.20
CA ARG A 317 4.64 -26.94 7.69
C ARG A 317 3.87 -28.12 7.12
N HIS A 318 3.26 -28.92 7.99
CA HIS A 318 2.41 -30.04 7.60
C HIS A 318 3.08 -31.01 6.59
N GLY A 319 4.37 -31.31 6.78
CA GLY A 319 5.12 -32.20 5.88
C GLY A 319 5.54 -31.59 4.54
N VAL A 320 5.32 -30.28 4.34
CA VAL A 320 5.72 -29.56 3.12
C VAL A 320 6.94 -28.68 3.42
N ARG A 321 7.94 -28.72 2.53
CA ARG A 321 9.14 -27.88 2.58
C ARG A 321 8.86 -26.56 1.88
N TYR A 322 9.14 -25.45 2.55
CA TYR A 322 9.04 -24.11 1.99
C TYR A 322 10.41 -23.47 1.94
N ALA A 323 10.69 -22.72 0.88
CA ALA A 323 11.90 -21.91 0.76
C ALA A 323 11.57 -20.42 0.68
N ARG A 324 12.46 -19.61 1.25
CA ARG A 324 12.28 -18.16 1.28
C ARG A 324 12.73 -17.52 -0.03
N ARG A 325 11.92 -16.60 -0.56
CA ARG A 325 12.18 -15.81 -1.75
C ARG A 325 12.01 -14.33 -1.45
N VAL A 326 12.75 -13.49 -2.16
CA VAL A 326 12.49 -12.05 -2.21
C VAL A 326 11.74 -11.77 -3.49
N SER A 327 10.54 -11.23 -3.39
CA SER A 327 9.74 -10.82 -4.54
C SER A 327 9.44 -9.33 -4.47
N ARG A 328 9.34 -8.73 -5.66
CA ARG A 328 8.93 -7.34 -5.79
C ARG A 328 7.42 -7.25 -5.61
N VAL A 329 6.96 -6.24 -4.88
CA VAL A 329 5.53 -6.02 -4.60
C VAL A 329 5.15 -4.61 -4.97
N ARG A 330 3.89 -4.38 -5.36
CA ARG A 330 3.37 -3.01 -5.52
C ARG A 330 2.72 -2.58 -4.23
N ALA A 331 2.71 -1.26 -3.98
CA ALA A 331 2.03 -0.70 -2.80
C ALA A 331 0.55 -1.12 -2.73
N ALA A 332 -0.11 -1.24 -3.89
CA ALA A 332 -1.49 -1.70 -4.00
C ALA A 332 -1.71 -3.17 -3.60
N ASP A 333 -0.67 -4.01 -3.67
CA ASP A 333 -0.73 -5.43 -3.31
C ASP A 333 -0.40 -5.64 -1.81
N LEU A 334 0.05 -4.60 -1.10
CA LEU A 334 0.30 -4.67 0.32
C LEU A 334 -1.02 -4.73 1.10
N PRO A 335 -1.08 -5.48 2.22
CA PRO A 335 -2.25 -5.46 3.08
C PRO A 335 -2.59 -4.03 3.49
N ARG A 336 -3.81 -3.58 3.17
CA ARG A 336 -4.29 -2.28 3.64
C ARG A 336 -4.46 -2.37 5.15
N ARG A 337 -3.91 -1.41 5.88
CA ARG A 337 -4.16 -1.27 7.32
C ARG A 337 -5.59 -0.78 7.50
N LEU A 338 -6.50 -1.72 7.75
CA LEU A 338 -7.88 -1.42 8.07
C LEU A 338 -7.99 -1.19 9.58
N GLU A 339 -8.63 -0.09 9.95
CA GLU A 339 -9.01 0.21 11.33
C GLU A 339 -10.52 0.40 11.35
N GLU A 340 -11.21 -0.18 12.34
CA GLU A 340 -12.63 0.06 12.50
C GLU A 340 -12.87 1.56 12.80
N ALA A 341 -13.75 2.21 12.04
CA ALA A 341 -14.03 3.63 12.25
C ALA A 341 -14.59 3.92 13.65
N VAL A 342 -15.23 2.91 14.26
CA VAL A 342 -15.71 2.92 15.64
C VAL A 342 -14.90 1.88 16.40
N GLN A 343 -14.20 2.31 17.44
CA GLN A 343 -13.38 1.46 18.28
C GLN A 343 -14.25 0.69 19.28
N ALA A 344 -13.69 -0.38 19.89
CA ALA A 344 -14.41 -1.22 20.85
C ALA A 344 -14.93 -0.46 22.09
N ASP A 345 -14.30 0.67 22.45
CA ASP A 345 -14.72 1.57 23.53
C ASP A 345 -15.80 2.58 23.10
N GLY A 346 -16.26 2.52 21.85
CA GLY A 346 -17.22 3.45 21.26
C GLY A 346 -16.61 4.74 20.70
N THR A 347 -15.29 4.91 20.77
CA THR A 347 -14.60 6.06 20.20
C THR A 347 -14.71 6.06 18.68
N VAL A 348 -15.21 7.15 18.10
CA VAL A 348 -15.27 7.33 16.64
C VAL A 348 -14.00 8.02 16.16
N LEU A 349 -13.20 7.31 15.36
CA LEU A 349 -12.03 7.88 14.70
C LEU A 349 -12.46 8.95 13.68
N PRO A 350 -11.69 10.03 13.50
CA PRO A 350 -11.94 10.96 12.42
C PRO A 350 -11.71 10.28 11.07
N TYR A 351 -12.77 10.18 10.26
CA TYR A 351 -12.71 9.66 8.90
C TYR A 351 -13.45 10.56 7.91
N GLN A 352 -13.19 10.37 6.63
CA GLN A 352 -13.94 10.95 5.50
C GLN A 352 -14.08 9.90 4.38
N LEU A 353 -15.22 9.88 3.70
CA LEU A 353 -15.43 9.09 2.49
C LEU A 353 -14.65 9.69 1.32
N GLN A 354 -13.86 8.85 0.64
CA GLN A 354 -13.14 9.20 -0.57
C GLN A 354 -13.33 8.10 -1.62
N ILE A 355 -13.05 8.45 -2.87
CA ILE A 355 -12.93 7.49 -3.97
C ILE A 355 -11.54 7.68 -4.57
N GLU A 356 -10.76 6.62 -4.69
CA GLU A 356 -9.43 6.69 -5.32
C GLU A 356 -9.58 6.97 -6.82
N THR A 357 -10.44 6.20 -7.49
CA THR A 357 -10.70 6.32 -8.93
C THR A 357 -12.20 6.50 -9.18
N PRO A 358 -12.66 7.72 -9.54
CA PRO A 358 -14.04 7.95 -9.93
C PRO A 358 -14.51 7.01 -11.05
N GLY A 359 -15.77 6.57 -11.00
CA GLY A 359 -16.36 5.61 -11.94
C GLY A 359 -16.42 4.17 -11.42
N ILE A 360 -15.63 3.82 -10.40
CA ILE A 360 -15.62 2.48 -9.78
C ILE A 360 -16.15 2.59 -8.36
N LEU A 361 -17.47 2.41 -8.17
CA LEU A 361 -18.12 2.63 -6.87
C LEU A 361 -17.62 1.69 -5.75
N SER A 362 -17.08 0.51 -6.09
CA SER A 362 -16.46 -0.39 -5.11
C SER A 362 -15.18 0.18 -4.49
N ASN A 363 -14.62 1.25 -5.06
CA ASN A 363 -13.43 1.93 -4.54
C ASN A 363 -13.77 3.06 -3.54
N LEU A 364 -15.05 3.20 -3.16
CA LEU A 364 -15.44 4.09 -2.07
C LEU A 364 -14.93 3.52 -0.75
N ALA A 365 -14.08 4.27 -0.07
CA ALA A 365 -13.49 3.88 1.20
C ALA A 365 -13.50 5.03 2.21
N LEU A 366 -13.49 4.66 3.49
CA LEU A 366 -13.29 5.62 4.57
C LEU A 366 -11.78 5.81 4.79
N HIS A 367 -11.32 7.04 4.67
CA HIS A 367 -9.94 7.41 4.95
C HIS A 367 -9.87 8.17 6.27
N ARG A 368 -8.90 7.81 7.11
CA ARG A 368 -8.63 8.54 8.35
C ARG A 368 -8.28 9.99 8.02
N THR A 369 -8.81 10.91 8.81
CA THR A 369 -8.53 12.34 8.69
C THR A 369 -8.05 12.91 10.03
N VAL A 370 -7.70 14.18 10.04
CA VAL A 370 -7.28 14.89 11.24
C VAL A 370 -8.32 15.95 11.57
N ARG A 371 -8.71 16.02 12.83
CA ARG A 371 -9.59 17.08 13.33
C ARG A 371 -8.81 18.37 13.47
N ARG A 372 -9.41 19.48 13.05
CA ARG A 372 -8.89 20.83 13.30
C ARG A 372 -9.76 21.56 14.31
N SER A 373 -9.23 22.56 15.00
CA SER A 373 -10.05 23.45 15.81
C SER A 373 -10.89 24.36 14.90
N PRO A 374 -12.13 24.69 15.29
CA PRO A 374 -12.91 25.69 14.57
C PRO A 374 -12.23 27.07 14.67
N GLY A 375 -12.29 27.84 13.59
CA GLY A 375 -11.98 29.28 13.62
C GLY A 375 -13.05 30.08 14.39
N PRO A 376 -12.89 31.42 14.49
CA PRO A 376 -13.75 32.26 15.34
C PRO A 376 -15.26 32.15 15.06
N ASP A 377 -15.65 32.04 13.79
CA ASP A 377 -17.05 31.99 13.35
C ASP A 377 -17.50 30.57 12.94
N GLU A 378 -16.69 29.55 13.26
CA GLU A 378 -16.95 28.17 12.87
C GLU A 378 -17.43 27.30 14.03
N VAL A 379 -18.04 26.19 13.67
CA VAL A 379 -18.49 25.15 14.58
C VAL A 379 -17.92 23.82 14.09
N GLU A 380 -17.39 23.02 15.00
CA GLU A 380 -17.15 21.60 14.76
C GLU A 380 -18.32 20.79 15.31
N ALA A 381 -18.92 19.94 14.49
CA ALA A 381 -19.99 19.03 14.85
C ALA A 381 -19.62 17.58 14.51
N ARG A 382 -20.01 16.65 15.38
CA ARG A 382 -20.02 15.22 15.08
C ARG A 382 -21.21 14.93 14.18
N VAL A 383 -20.95 14.41 12.99
CA VAL A 383 -21.99 14.09 12.01
C VAL A 383 -22.72 12.81 12.47
N MET A 384 -24.04 12.88 12.55
CA MET A 384 -24.89 11.74 12.93
C MET A 384 -25.63 11.19 11.70
N ALA A 385 -25.95 12.05 10.74
CA ALA A 385 -26.48 11.68 9.42
C ALA A 385 -26.06 12.72 8.38
N ALA A 386 -25.93 12.29 7.12
CA ALA A 386 -25.63 13.16 5.99
C ALA A 386 -26.56 12.85 4.82
N GLY A 387 -26.98 13.89 4.09
CA GLY A 387 -27.86 13.77 2.94
C GLY A 387 -27.09 13.42 1.66
N ILE A 388 -27.63 12.51 0.84
CA ILE A 388 -27.04 12.15 -0.45
C ILE A 388 -27.74 12.89 -1.58
N ASN A 389 -27.10 13.95 -2.09
CA ASN A 389 -27.55 14.65 -3.29
C ASN A 389 -27.14 13.95 -4.59
N PHE A 390 -27.91 14.15 -5.67
CA PHE A 390 -27.61 13.63 -7.01
C PHE A 390 -26.19 13.99 -7.50
N ARG A 391 -25.72 15.18 -7.13
CA ARG A 391 -24.35 15.63 -7.41
C ARG A 391 -23.27 14.70 -6.85
N ASN A 392 -23.48 14.14 -5.65
CA ASN A 392 -22.54 13.19 -5.04
C ASN A 392 -22.44 11.91 -5.87
N VAL A 393 -23.57 11.42 -6.40
CA VAL A 393 -23.63 10.24 -7.27
C VAL A 393 -22.91 10.51 -8.58
N MET A 394 -23.22 11.63 -9.25
CA MET A 394 -22.59 12.00 -10.52
C MET A 394 -21.07 12.15 -10.38
N LYS A 395 -20.61 12.70 -9.26
CA LYS A 395 -19.19 12.79 -8.93
C LYS A 395 -18.55 11.41 -8.70
N ALA A 396 -19.21 10.53 -7.95
CA ALA A 396 -18.71 9.17 -7.72
C ALA A 396 -18.61 8.35 -9.03
N LEU A 397 -19.49 8.64 -10.01
CA LEU A 397 -19.46 8.04 -11.35
C LEU A 397 -18.43 8.70 -12.31
N GLY A 398 -17.62 9.65 -11.85
CA GLY A 398 -16.63 10.34 -12.70
C GLY A 398 -17.22 11.37 -13.65
N MET A 399 -18.47 11.78 -13.44
CA MET A 399 -19.20 12.76 -14.25
C MET A 399 -19.58 13.98 -13.40
N PRO A 400 -18.63 14.72 -12.82
CA PRO A 400 -18.97 15.77 -11.88
C PRO A 400 -19.77 16.91 -12.54
N ILE A 401 -20.72 17.47 -11.80
CA ILE A 401 -21.57 18.58 -12.24
C ILE A 401 -21.33 19.81 -11.34
N GLY A 402 -21.26 20.98 -11.98
CA GLY A 402 -21.03 22.26 -11.31
C GLY A 402 -19.56 22.52 -10.98
N ASN A 403 -19.30 23.43 -10.05
CA ASN A 403 -17.94 23.79 -9.66
C ASN A 403 -17.30 22.68 -8.81
N THR A 404 -16.35 21.95 -9.38
CA THR A 404 -15.64 20.83 -8.76
C THR A 404 -14.51 21.27 -7.84
N GLU A 405 -13.89 22.42 -8.10
CA GLU A 405 -12.76 22.94 -7.32
C GLU A 405 -13.20 23.34 -5.92
N LEU A 406 -14.35 24.01 -5.79
CA LEU A 406 -14.89 24.42 -4.49
C LEU A 406 -15.39 23.23 -3.64
N PHE A 407 -15.71 22.09 -4.28
CA PHE A 407 -16.26 20.93 -3.59
C PHE A 407 -15.58 19.63 -4.04
N SER A 408 -14.29 19.51 -3.73
CA SER A 408 -13.45 18.35 -4.08
C SER A 408 -13.74 17.07 -3.29
N GLY A 409 -14.43 17.10 -2.15
CA GLY A 409 -14.95 15.94 -1.40
C GLY A 409 -16.46 15.67 -1.53
N TYR A 410 -17.00 14.73 -0.74
CA TYR A 410 -18.40 14.28 -0.83
C TYR A 410 -19.27 14.72 0.36
N GLY A 411 -20.53 15.04 0.07
CA GLY A 411 -21.53 15.45 1.04
C GLY A 411 -21.55 16.95 1.26
N GLU A 412 -22.76 17.50 1.26
CA GLU A 412 -23.06 18.91 1.53
C GLU A 412 -24.02 19.10 2.71
N ASP A 413 -24.96 18.17 2.90
CA ASP A 413 -25.95 18.20 3.97
C ASP A 413 -25.50 17.36 5.16
N PHE A 414 -25.80 17.83 6.37
CA PHE A 414 -25.70 16.99 7.55
C PHE A 414 -26.64 17.40 8.68
N ALA A 415 -26.87 16.46 9.57
CA ALA A 415 -27.37 16.70 10.92
C ALA A 415 -26.42 16.05 11.92
N GLY A 416 -26.16 16.75 13.03
CA GLY A 416 -25.12 16.34 13.96
C GLY A 416 -25.20 17.01 15.33
N THR A 417 -24.25 16.68 16.20
CA THR A 417 -24.13 17.27 17.53
C THR A 417 -22.91 18.17 17.58
N VAL A 418 -23.07 19.41 18.03
CA VAL A 418 -21.96 20.35 18.19
C VAL A 418 -20.98 19.84 19.25
N VAL A 419 -19.69 19.82 18.93
CA VAL A 419 -18.62 19.41 19.86
C VAL A 419 -17.72 20.58 20.26
N ARG A 420 -17.48 21.55 19.36
CA ARG A 420 -16.70 22.76 19.64
C ARG A 420 -17.27 23.94 18.87
N VAL A 421 -17.15 25.14 19.44
CA VAL A 421 -17.58 26.39 18.82
C VAL A 421 -16.42 27.39 18.83
N GLY A 422 -16.36 28.23 17.80
CA GLY A 422 -15.46 29.36 17.72
C GLY A 422 -15.83 30.48 18.69
N GLU A 423 -14.89 31.40 18.92
CA GLU A 423 -15.02 32.49 19.88
C GLU A 423 -16.21 33.43 19.62
N ASN A 424 -16.54 33.68 18.35
CA ASN A 424 -17.61 34.59 17.94
C ASN A 424 -18.99 33.93 17.90
N VAL A 425 -19.06 32.60 17.99
CA VAL A 425 -20.32 31.86 17.91
C VAL A 425 -21.07 31.96 19.24
N LYS A 426 -22.20 32.67 19.25
CA LYS A 426 -23.01 32.88 20.47
C LYS A 426 -24.35 32.15 20.47
N HIS A 427 -24.85 31.75 19.31
CA HIS A 427 -26.17 31.11 19.14
C HIS A 427 -26.16 29.58 19.20
N LEU A 428 -24.97 28.96 19.20
CA LEU A 428 -24.78 27.52 19.30
C LEU A 428 -23.76 27.21 20.40
N LYS A 429 -23.90 26.04 21.04
CA LYS A 429 -22.99 25.56 22.08
C LYS A 429 -22.74 24.04 21.95
N PRO A 430 -21.64 23.52 22.53
CA PRO A 430 -21.41 22.08 22.62
C PRO A 430 -22.63 21.33 23.19
N GLY A 431 -22.99 20.21 22.57
CA GLY A 431 -24.17 19.41 22.88
C GLY A 431 -25.43 19.77 22.09
N ASP A 432 -25.48 20.92 21.41
CA ASP A 432 -26.63 21.26 20.58
C ASP A 432 -26.76 20.29 19.38
N GLU A 433 -27.99 19.85 19.10
CA GLU A 433 -28.31 19.14 17.87
C GLU A 433 -28.58 20.15 16.75
N VAL A 434 -27.83 20.03 15.67
CA VAL A 434 -27.86 20.96 14.54
C VAL A 434 -28.13 20.25 13.23
N VAL A 435 -28.63 21.02 12.27
CA VAL A 435 -28.84 20.64 10.88
C VAL A 435 -28.36 21.77 9.98
N GLY A 436 -27.73 21.46 8.86
CA GLY A 436 -27.28 22.49 7.92
C GLY A 436 -26.32 21.98 6.86
N LEU A 437 -25.54 22.93 6.34
CA LEU A 437 -24.61 22.70 5.24
C LEU A 437 -23.15 22.73 5.70
N GLY A 438 -22.32 21.88 5.11
CA GLY A 438 -20.88 21.88 5.30
C GLY A 438 -20.16 21.33 4.08
N ALA A 439 -18.86 21.63 3.98
CA ALA A 439 -18.03 20.97 2.98
C ALA A 439 -17.67 19.56 3.45
N TYR A 440 -17.89 18.57 2.58
CA TYR A 440 -17.40 17.20 2.71
C TYR A 440 -18.04 16.43 3.86
N THR A 441 -19.36 16.56 4.03
CA THR A 441 -20.09 16.07 5.21
C THR A 441 -20.13 14.55 5.36
N PHE A 442 -19.70 13.78 4.37
CA PHE A 442 -19.52 12.33 4.50
C PHE A 442 -18.24 12.02 5.29
N ARG A 443 -18.24 12.41 6.57
CA ARG A 443 -17.12 12.36 7.51
C ARG A 443 -17.62 12.27 8.95
N ALA A 444 -16.77 11.84 9.88
CA ALA A 444 -17.13 11.75 11.29
C ALA A 444 -17.36 13.11 11.96
N TYR A 445 -16.53 14.10 11.64
CA TYR A 445 -16.58 15.45 12.22
C TYR A 445 -16.44 16.49 11.13
N VAL A 446 -17.38 17.42 11.05
CA VAL A 446 -17.37 18.53 10.09
C VAL A 446 -17.11 19.84 10.82
N THR A 447 -16.25 20.69 10.23
CA THR A 447 -16.04 22.06 10.69
C THR A 447 -16.55 23.00 9.61
N THR A 448 -17.53 23.83 9.94
CA THR A 448 -18.20 24.72 8.99
C THR A 448 -18.59 26.03 9.66
N HIS A 449 -18.93 27.05 8.86
CA HIS A 449 -19.35 28.36 9.36
C HIS A 449 -20.67 28.25 10.13
N ALA A 450 -20.76 28.91 11.29
CA ALA A 450 -21.90 28.81 12.19
C ALA A 450 -23.22 29.33 11.58
N GLY A 451 -23.13 30.26 10.63
CA GLY A 451 -24.28 30.80 9.88
C GLY A 451 -24.92 29.80 8.91
N GLY A 452 -24.25 28.68 8.60
CA GLY A 452 -24.81 27.60 7.77
C GLY A 452 -25.58 26.54 8.57
N LEU A 453 -25.74 26.74 9.88
CA LEU A 453 -26.32 25.77 10.80
C LEU A 453 -27.56 26.34 11.50
N SER A 454 -28.54 25.48 11.74
CA SER A 454 -29.71 25.76 12.56
C SER A 454 -29.92 24.64 13.57
N LEU A 455 -30.62 24.92 14.67
CA LEU A 455 -31.00 23.87 15.61
C LEU A 455 -31.91 22.87 14.91
N LYS A 456 -31.60 21.58 15.09
CA LYS A 456 -32.41 20.49 14.58
C LYS A 456 -33.79 20.51 15.26
N PRO A 457 -34.91 20.42 14.52
CA PRO A 457 -36.22 20.25 15.13
C PRO A 457 -36.24 19.02 16.04
N LYS A 458 -36.71 19.19 17.28
CA LYS A 458 -36.65 18.13 18.32
C LYS A 458 -37.41 16.85 17.96
N HIS A 459 -38.46 16.98 17.14
CA HIS A 459 -39.32 15.86 16.74
C HIS A 459 -38.77 15.06 15.55
N LEU A 460 -37.75 15.57 14.85
CA LEU A 460 -37.13 14.86 13.74
C LEU A 460 -35.97 13.99 14.23
N SER A 461 -35.72 12.87 13.55
CA SER A 461 -34.45 12.16 13.71
C SER A 461 -33.30 12.95 13.04
N PHE A 462 -32.04 12.57 13.31
CA PHE A 462 -30.91 13.13 12.55
C PHE A 462 -31.02 12.81 11.06
N ALA A 463 -31.46 11.59 10.71
CA ALA A 463 -31.63 11.16 9.33
C ALA A 463 -32.67 12.02 8.60
N ASP A 464 -33.84 12.24 9.20
CA ASP A 464 -34.89 13.07 8.61
C ASP A 464 -34.41 14.52 8.44
N ALA A 465 -33.76 15.08 9.48
CA ALA A 465 -33.24 16.43 9.44
C ALA A 465 -32.19 16.63 8.33
N ALA A 466 -31.30 15.66 8.13
CA ALA A 466 -30.26 15.72 7.09
C ALA A 466 -30.83 15.77 5.66
N THR A 467 -32.11 15.43 5.44
CA THR A 467 -32.76 15.52 4.12
C THR A 467 -33.19 16.95 3.74
N ILE A 468 -33.17 17.89 4.69
CA ILE A 468 -33.80 19.21 4.53
C ILE A 468 -32.90 20.26 3.83
N PRO A 469 -31.62 20.46 4.21
CA PRO A 469 -30.94 21.74 3.94
C PRO A 469 -30.83 22.08 2.45
N THR A 470 -30.14 21.27 1.66
CA THR A 470 -29.90 21.57 0.23
C THR A 470 -31.20 21.70 -0.54
N VAL A 471 -32.14 20.77 -0.37
CA VAL A 471 -33.35 20.72 -1.21
C VAL A 471 -34.32 21.86 -0.92
N PHE A 472 -34.55 22.19 0.36
CA PHE A 472 -35.44 23.28 0.74
C PHE A 472 -34.79 24.65 0.51
N LEU A 473 -33.49 24.81 0.76
CA LEU A 473 -32.80 26.07 0.44
C LEU A 473 -32.82 26.34 -1.07
N THR A 474 -32.56 25.32 -1.89
CA THR A 474 -32.61 25.44 -3.35
C THR A 474 -33.99 25.84 -3.83
N ALA A 475 -35.03 25.12 -3.38
CA ALA A 475 -36.40 25.40 -3.78
C ALA A 475 -36.89 26.77 -3.30
N ASN A 476 -36.63 27.13 -2.04
CA ASN A 476 -37.03 28.42 -1.47
C ASN A 476 -36.34 29.59 -2.18
N TYR A 477 -35.03 29.50 -2.38
CA TYR A 477 -34.27 30.53 -3.06
C TYR A 477 -34.72 30.69 -4.52
N ALA A 478 -34.95 29.59 -5.25
CA ALA A 478 -35.43 29.63 -6.62
C ALA A 478 -36.82 30.27 -6.74
N LEU A 479 -37.78 29.83 -5.93
CA LEU A 479 -39.19 30.26 -6.03
C LEU A 479 -39.41 31.67 -5.46
N ARG A 480 -38.86 31.97 -4.28
CA ARG A 480 -39.11 33.23 -3.58
C ARG A 480 -38.11 34.33 -3.92
N ASN A 481 -36.82 34.01 -4.07
CA ASN A 481 -35.79 35.04 -4.23
C ASN A 481 -35.46 35.32 -5.70
N LEU A 482 -35.36 34.28 -6.53
CA LEU A 482 -35.00 34.45 -7.95
C LEU A 482 -36.23 34.70 -8.81
N ALA A 483 -37.23 33.82 -8.71
CA ALA A 483 -38.46 33.95 -9.50
C ALA A 483 -39.45 34.96 -8.89
N ASN A 484 -39.34 35.22 -7.58
CA ASN A 484 -40.21 36.14 -6.83
C ASN A 484 -41.70 35.88 -7.10
N LEU A 485 -42.10 34.61 -7.05
CA LEU A 485 -43.46 34.19 -7.37
C LEU A 485 -44.46 34.67 -6.33
N GLU A 486 -45.64 35.07 -6.79
CA GLU A 486 -46.74 35.57 -5.98
C GLU A 486 -47.94 34.60 -5.97
N HIS A 487 -48.84 34.79 -5.00
CA HIS A 487 -50.03 33.96 -4.84
C HIS A 487 -50.88 33.89 -6.11
N GLY A 488 -51.33 32.68 -6.48
CA GLY A 488 -52.16 32.44 -7.67
C GLY A 488 -51.39 32.33 -8.99
N GLU A 489 -50.07 32.54 -9.00
CA GLU A 489 -49.25 32.29 -10.18
C GLU A 489 -49.06 30.78 -10.45
N LYS A 490 -48.71 30.44 -11.70
CA LYS A 490 -48.52 29.05 -12.15
C LYS A 490 -47.04 28.68 -12.15
N VAL A 491 -46.71 27.48 -11.68
CA VAL A 491 -45.34 26.96 -11.67
C VAL A 491 -45.28 25.56 -12.26
N LEU A 492 -44.27 25.29 -13.11
CA LEU A 492 -43.95 23.95 -13.61
C LEU A 492 -42.71 23.40 -12.88
N ILE A 493 -42.89 22.32 -12.13
CA ILE A 493 -41.85 21.63 -11.36
C ILE A 493 -41.49 20.32 -12.06
N HIS A 494 -40.30 20.27 -12.66
CA HIS A 494 -39.82 19.02 -13.23
C HIS A 494 -39.34 18.04 -12.17
N ALA A 495 -39.53 16.75 -12.43
CA ALA A 495 -39.12 15.66 -11.55
C ALA A 495 -39.65 15.82 -10.10
N GLY A 496 -40.96 16.02 -9.95
CA GLY A 496 -41.59 16.33 -8.66
C GLY A 496 -41.40 15.30 -7.55
N THR A 497 -40.96 14.08 -7.88
CA THR A 497 -40.63 13.04 -6.90
C THR A 497 -39.17 13.05 -6.43
N GLY A 498 -38.30 13.84 -7.04
CA GLY A 498 -36.95 14.08 -6.52
C GLY A 498 -36.96 14.99 -5.30
N GLY A 499 -35.89 15.00 -4.50
CA GLY A 499 -35.85 15.77 -3.24
C GLY A 499 -36.16 17.27 -3.42
N VAL A 500 -35.54 17.93 -4.41
CA VAL A 500 -35.84 19.34 -4.73
C VAL A 500 -37.26 19.51 -5.24
N GLY A 501 -37.77 18.57 -6.05
CA GLY A 501 -39.14 18.60 -6.57
C GLY A 501 -40.18 18.53 -5.45
N GLN A 502 -39.99 17.63 -4.49
CA GLN A 502 -40.88 17.49 -3.33
C GLN A 502 -40.85 18.75 -2.44
N ALA A 503 -39.67 19.31 -2.20
CA ALA A 503 -39.54 20.56 -1.43
C ALA A 503 -40.20 21.74 -2.16
N ALA A 504 -40.01 21.84 -3.49
CA ALA A 504 -40.62 22.88 -4.30
C ALA A 504 -42.15 22.78 -4.34
N ILE A 505 -42.73 21.56 -4.43
CA ILE A 505 -44.18 21.37 -4.34
C ILE A 505 -44.71 21.88 -3.00
N GLN A 506 -44.06 21.50 -1.89
CA GLN A 506 -44.48 21.94 -0.55
C GLN A 506 -44.44 23.46 -0.40
N ILE A 507 -43.36 24.10 -0.84
CA ILE A 507 -43.22 25.57 -0.78
C ILE A 507 -44.22 26.26 -1.71
N ALA A 508 -44.40 25.76 -2.93
CA ALA A 508 -45.36 26.30 -3.89
C ALA A 508 -46.81 26.22 -3.37
N ARG A 509 -47.16 25.12 -2.68
CA ARG A 509 -48.46 24.98 -2.02
C ARG A 509 -48.63 25.99 -0.88
N GLU A 510 -47.60 26.18 -0.06
CA GLU A 510 -47.60 27.18 1.02
C GLU A 510 -47.79 28.61 0.47
N MET A 511 -47.20 28.90 -0.69
CA MET A 511 -47.35 30.18 -1.40
C MET A 511 -48.72 30.32 -2.11
N GLY A 512 -49.48 29.24 -2.26
CA GLY A 512 -50.76 29.20 -2.98
C GLY A 512 -50.61 29.35 -4.48
N LEU A 513 -49.58 28.72 -5.06
CA LEU A 513 -49.37 28.65 -6.50
C LEU A 513 -50.21 27.53 -7.15
N GLU A 514 -50.49 27.66 -8.45
CA GLU A 514 -51.04 26.57 -9.26
C GLU A 514 -49.88 25.71 -9.81
N ILE A 515 -49.82 24.45 -9.38
CA ILE A 515 -48.66 23.58 -9.61
C ILE A 515 -48.91 22.62 -10.78
N PHE A 516 -47.98 22.61 -11.73
CA PHE A 516 -47.81 21.58 -12.74
C PHE A 516 -46.53 20.80 -12.44
N THR A 517 -46.54 19.47 -12.55
CA THR A 517 -45.34 18.66 -12.28
C THR A 517 -45.15 17.53 -13.27
N THR A 518 -43.90 17.10 -13.47
CA THR A 518 -43.56 15.92 -14.28
C THR A 518 -42.92 14.82 -13.43
N ALA A 519 -43.23 13.57 -13.77
CA ALA A 519 -42.64 12.39 -13.14
C ALA A 519 -42.54 11.22 -14.14
N GLY A 520 -41.47 10.42 -14.01
CA GLY A 520 -41.06 9.43 -15.00
C GLY A 520 -41.82 8.10 -14.99
N SER A 521 -42.65 7.83 -13.98
CA SER A 521 -43.48 6.61 -13.89
C SER A 521 -44.83 6.95 -13.27
N GLU A 522 -45.84 6.08 -13.45
CA GLU A 522 -47.18 6.31 -12.89
C GLU A 522 -47.17 6.30 -11.35
N GLU A 523 -46.43 5.38 -10.74
CA GLU A 523 -46.23 5.35 -9.28
C GLU A 523 -45.66 6.69 -8.75
N LYS A 524 -44.68 7.26 -9.46
CA LYS A 524 -44.13 8.57 -9.10
C LYS A 524 -45.15 9.70 -9.28
N ARG A 525 -46.03 9.61 -10.27
CA ARG A 525 -47.11 10.59 -10.44
C ARG A 525 -48.13 10.48 -9.31
N GLU A 526 -48.44 9.28 -8.85
CA GLU A 526 -49.32 9.06 -7.70
C GLU A 526 -48.73 9.65 -6.42
N LEU A 527 -47.42 9.49 -6.20
CA LEU A 527 -46.72 10.18 -5.12
C LEU A 527 -46.83 11.71 -5.25
N CYS A 528 -46.65 12.28 -6.45
CA CYS A 528 -46.86 13.71 -6.63
C CYS A 528 -48.29 14.14 -6.30
N ARG A 529 -49.32 13.36 -6.69
CA ARG A 529 -50.72 13.64 -6.35
C ARG A 529 -50.97 13.60 -4.85
N SER A 530 -50.33 12.69 -4.11
CA SER A 530 -50.49 12.59 -2.66
C SER A 530 -49.80 13.73 -1.90
N LEU A 531 -48.80 14.37 -2.51
CA LEU A 531 -48.16 15.60 -2.00
C LEU A 531 -49.02 16.86 -2.22
N GLY A 532 -50.16 16.72 -2.91
CA GLY A 532 -51.13 17.77 -3.28
C GLY A 532 -50.66 18.65 -4.42
#